data_AF-R7QU85-F1
#
_entry.id   AF-R7QU85-F1
#
_cell.length_a   1.000
_cell.length_b   1.000
_cell.length_c   1.000
_cell.angle_alpha   90.00
_cell.angle_beta   90.00
_cell.angle_gamma   90.00
#
_symmetry.space_group_name_H-M   'P 1'
#
loop_
_entity.id
_entity.type
_entity.pdbx_description
1 polymer ?
#
loop_
_entity_poly.entity_id
_entity_poly.type
_entity_poly.pdbx_seq_one_letter_code
_entity_poly.pdbx_strand_id
1 'polypeptide(L)'
;MAAVTGACVSAAVRGAVCGVRRARGEARFLCDGSLSRLARWLRLLGVDAALEEGHGGRRNVDALFERARRERRILVTSSTTVCRRANCPESFFVRPGKMGQMETCLTTLLNCYGVRLEEDMILSMCGKCGEAIERRGEGGPKDTELFTCGGCGWVYWESTSGKGSSVKARKLAKRLYKAVEEGRRKAGAEVRRRERCSNEFRGGLKDCDCTAQEGRRGEYWLRYESAFTTVHGREPEYTNVNGDFKGTLDYIFVGGTAKVTAAEVIETVVGGGWPSDHSMVKAEVSVEELPVGRAGFSRTRSCPLW
;
A
#
# COMPACT_ATOMS: atom_id res chain seq x y z
N MET A 1 33.39 -19.51 -7.57
CA MET A 1 31.92 -19.67 -7.46
C MET A 1 31.30 -18.34 -7.80
N ALA A 2 30.74 -18.23 -9.01
CA ALA A 2 30.39 -16.98 -9.66
C ALA A 2 28.99 -16.49 -9.29
N ALA A 3 28.85 -15.17 -9.22
CA ALA A 3 27.62 -14.42 -9.09
C ALA A 3 26.66 -14.70 -10.27
N VAL A 4 25.35 -14.68 -9.99
CA VAL A 4 24.31 -14.65 -11.03
C VAL A 4 23.63 -13.29 -10.97
N THR A 5 24.06 -12.41 -11.87
CA THR A 5 23.38 -11.18 -12.28
C THR A 5 22.69 -11.41 -13.62
N GLY A 6 21.50 -10.83 -13.80
CA GLY A 6 21.14 -10.21 -15.08
C GLY A 6 20.15 -10.94 -16.00
N ALA A 7 18.96 -10.33 -16.09
CA ALA A 7 18.13 -10.12 -17.29
C ALA A 7 17.49 -11.30 -18.03
N CYS A 8 16.18 -11.19 -18.29
CA CYS A 8 15.60 -11.60 -19.56
C CYS A 8 14.47 -10.65 -19.98
N VAL A 9 14.55 -10.26 -21.23
CA VAL A 9 13.77 -9.26 -21.96
C VAL A 9 12.71 -9.98 -22.81
N SER A 10 11.51 -9.39 -22.89
CA SER A 10 10.48 -9.46 -23.95
C SER A 10 9.95 -10.80 -24.48
N ALA A 11 8.62 -10.92 -24.59
CA ALA A 11 7.96 -11.60 -25.72
C ALA A 11 6.51 -11.10 -25.95
N ALA A 12 6.30 -10.43 -27.08
CA ALA A 12 5.01 -10.31 -27.75
C ALA A 12 4.78 -11.52 -28.68
N VAL A 13 3.51 -11.85 -28.99
CA VAL A 13 2.96 -12.31 -30.30
C VAL A 13 1.68 -13.16 -30.14
N ARG A 14 0.57 -12.57 -30.65
CA ARG A 14 -0.60 -13.05 -31.46
C ARG A 14 -1.39 -14.33 -31.13
N GLY A 15 -2.73 -14.21 -31.30
CA GLY A 15 -3.66 -15.31 -31.65
C GLY A 15 -5.04 -15.16 -31.01
N ALA A 16 -6.10 -14.98 -31.80
CA ALA A 16 -7.46 -14.67 -31.36
C ALA A 16 -8.30 -15.91 -31.02
N VAL A 17 -9.05 -15.84 -29.90
CA VAL A 17 -10.36 -16.48 -29.72
C VAL A 17 -11.18 -15.54 -28.84
N CYS A 18 -12.46 -15.32 -29.15
CA CYS A 18 -13.39 -14.55 -28.34
C CYS A 18 -13.51 -15.16 -26.93
N GLY A 19 -12.87 -14.52 -25.95
CA GLY A 19 -12.88 -14.92 -24.55
C GLY A 19 -12.20 -13.80 -23.77
N VAL A 20 -12.91 -13.28 -22.76
CA VAL A 20 -12.55 -12.18 -21.86
C VAL A 20 -11.04 -11.86 -21.84
N ARG A 21 -10.66 -10.69 -22.38
CA ARG A 21 -9.28 -10.19 -22.37
C ARG A 21 -8.79 -10.12 -20.93
N ARG A 22 -8.03 -11.11 -20.45
CA ARG A 22 -7.20 -10.92 -19.25
C ARG A 22 -5.91 -10.26 -19.70
N ALA A 23 -5.78 -8.96 -19.44
CA ALA A 23 -4.61 -8.18 -19.80
C ALA A 23 -3.35 -8.67 -19.04
N ARG A 24 -2.21 -8.62 -19.71
CA ARG A 24 -0.91 -9.07 -19.20
C ARG A 24 -0.46 -8.19 -18.02
N GLY A 25 -0.18 -8.81 -16.86
CA GLY A 25 0.60 -8.19 -15.77
C GLY A 25 -0.19 -7.58 -14.61
N GLU A 26 -1.44 -7.99 -14.38
CA GLU A 26 -2.29 -7.36 -13.36
C GLU A 26 -2.18 -8.06 -12.00
N ALA A 27 -1.90 -7.27 -10.97
CA ALA A 27 -1.90 -7.72 -9.59
C ALA A 27 -3.26 -8.35 -9.22
N ARG A 28 -3.19 -9.56 -8.65
CA ARG A 28 -4.36 -10.30 -8.17
C ARG A 28 -4.41 -10.23 -6.66
N PHE A 29 -5.60 -10.06 -6.10
CA PHE A 29 -5.77 -9.86 -4.67
C PHE A 29 -6.42 -11.07 -4.01
N LEU A 30 -6.03 -11.35 -2.77
CA LEU A 30 -6.73 -12.24 -1.86
C LEU A 30 -7.15 -11.41 -0.65
N CYS A 31 -8.42 -11.04 -0.55
CA CYS A 31 -8.95 -10.34 0.59
C CYS A 31 -9.26 -11.32 1.73
N ASP A 32 -8.88 -10.98 2.96
CA ASP A 32 -9.36 -11.75 4.12
C ASP A 32 -10.90 -11.65 4.27
N GLY A 33 -11.49 -12.56 5.05
CA GLY A 33 -12.95 -12.62 5.22
C GLY A 33 -13.60 -11.35 5.79
N SER A 34 -12.83 -10.46 6.44
CA SER A 34 -13.35 -9.20 6.96
C SER A 34 -13.53 -8.11 5.88
N LEU A 35 -12.97 -8.34 4.68
CA LEU A 35 -12.92 -7.39 3.58
C LEU A 35 -13.85 -7.76 2.42
N SER A 36 -14.94 -8.48 2.70
CA SER A 36 -15.94 -8.90 1.69
C SER A 36 -16.46 -7.74 0.84
N ARG A 37 -16.69 -6.57 1.45
CA ARG A 37 -17.13 -5.37 0.73
C ARG A 37 -16.07 -4.84 -0.24
N LEU A 38 -14.81 -4.84 0.17
CA LEU A 38 -13.69 -4.39 -0.67
C LEU A 38 -13.49 -5.37 -1.83
N ALA A 39 -13.46 -6.67 -1.56
CA ALA A 39 -13.35 -7.72 -2.58
C ALA A 39 -14.45 -7.59 -3.65
N ARG A 40 -15.70 -7.36 -3.21
CA ARG A 40 -16.82 -7.12 -4.13
C ARG A 40 -16.57 -5.94 -5.04
N TRP A 41 -16.08 -4.80 -4.53
CA TRP A 41 -15.84 -3.62 -5.36
C TRP A 41 -14.65 -3.77 -6.29
N LEU A 42 -13.57 -4.44 -5.86
CA LEU A 42 -12.47 -4.80 -6.76
C LEU A 42 -12.99 -5.59 -7.97
N ARG A 43 -13.79 -6.63 -7.73
CA ARG A 43 -14.41 -7.44 -8.79
C ARG A 43 -15.29 -6.59 -9.70
N LEU A 44 -16.17 -5.76 -9.15
CA LEU A 44 -17.06 -4.91 -9.96
C LEU A 44 -16.31 -3.85 -10.78
N LEU A 45 -15.05 -3.53 -10.43
CA LEU A 45 -14.14 -2.69 -11.22
C LEU A 45 -13.33 -3.48 -12.26
N GLY A 46 -13.55 -4.79 -12.39
CA GLY A 46 -12.82 -5.66 -13.31
C GLY A 46 -11.55 -6.29 -12.74
N VAL A 47 -11.26 -6.09 -11.45
CA VAL A 47 -10.02 -6.57 -10.82
C VAL A 47 -10.20 -7.98 -10.26
N ASP A 48 -9.25 -8.88 -10.54
CA ASP A 48 -9.22 -10.23 -9.98
C ASP A 48 -8.95 -10.19 -8.47
N ALA A 49 -10.00 -10.39 -7.69
CA ALA A 49 -9.96 -10.46 -6.24
C ALA A 49 -10.67 -11.72 -5.73
N ALA A 50 -9.94 -12.57 -5.02
CA ALA A 50 -10.48 -13.66 -4.23
C ALA A 50 -10.85 -13.19 -2.82
N LEU A 51 -11.79 -13.87 -2.19
CA LEU A 51 -12.12 -13.68 -0.78
C LEU A 51 -11.78 -14.97 -0.04
N GLU A 52 -11.19 -14.84 1.14
CA GLU A 52 -11.01 -15.97 2.04
C GLU A 52 -12.35 -16.32 2.70
N GLU A 53 -12.84 -17.51 2.40
CA GLU A 53 -14.10 -18.05 2.94
C GLU A 53 -13.76 -19.02 4.07
N GLY A 54 -13.99 -18.59 5.32
CA GLY A 54 -13.75 -19.40 6.51
C GLY A 54 -15.04 -19.60 7.28
N HIS A 55 -15.64 -20.78 7.17
CA HIS A 55 -16.79 -21.20 7.95
C HIS A 55 -16.32 -21.49 9.39
N GLY A 56 -16.98 -20.87 10.39
CA GLY A 56 -17.00 -21.25 11.80
C GLY A 56 -15.68 -21.74 12.44
N GLY A 57 -14.94 -20.85 13.10
CA GLY A 57 -13.76 -21.21 13.89
C GLY A 57 -12.49 -20.48 13.44
N ARG A 58 -11.49 -20.37 14.33
CA ARG A 58 -10.24 -19.60 14.17
C ARG A 58 -9.76 -19.48 12.71
N ARG A 59 -9.49 -18.25 12.27
CA ARG A 59 -8.78 -17.98 11.01
C ARG A 59 -7.50 -18.80 10.96
N ASN A 60 -7.42 -19.77 10.04
CA ASN A 60 -6.18 -20.47 9.74
C ASN A 60 -5.31 -19.55 8.88
N VAL A 61 -4.52 -18.71 9.55
CA VAL A 61 -3.66 -17.71 8.90
C VAL A 61 -2.61 -18.37 8.01
N ASP A 62 -2.12 -19.55 8.37
CA ASP A 62 -1.12 -20.26 7.56
C ASP A 62 -1.74 -20.78 6.26
N ALA A 63 -2.96 -21.32 6.30
CA ALA A 63 -3.69 -21.68 5.08
C ALA A 63 -3.97 -20.46 4.18
N LEU A 64 -4.32 -19.32 4.77
CA LEU A 64 -4.49 -18.05 4.04
C LEU A 64 -3.19 -17.62 3.34
N PHE A 65 -2.05 -17.73 4.02
CA PHE A 65 -0.74 -17.39 3.47
C PHE A 65 -0.32 -18.34 2.35
N GLU A 66 -0.50 -19.64 2.55
CA GLU A 66 -0.22 -20.65 1.52
C GLU A 66 -1.09 -20.47 0.29
N ARG A 67 -2.38 -20.13 0.47
CA ARG A 67 -3.25 -19.78 -0.64
C ARG A 67 -2.75 -18.54 -1.40
N ALA A 68 -2.39 -17.47 -0.69
CA ALA A 68 -1.86 -16.26 -1.31
C ALA A 68 -0.63 -16.54 -2.17
N ARG A 69 0.32 -17.34 -1.64
CA ARG A 69 1.53 -17.75 -2.37
C ARG A 69 1.22 -18.63 -3.57
N ARG A 70 0.48 -19.73 -3.35
CA ARG A 70 0.13 -20.72 -4.38
C ARG A 70 -0.59 -20.06 -5.54
N GLU A 71 -1.52 -19.16 -5.26
CA GLU A 71 -2.29 -18.46 -6.28
C GLU A 71 -1.56 -17.22 -6.82
N ARG A 72 -0.39 -16.86 -6.27
CA ARG A 72 0.36 -15.62 -6.57
C ARG A 72 -0.55 -14.39 -6.50
N ARG A 73 -1.17 -14.22 -5.34
CA ARG A 73 -2.06 -13.12 -4.97
C ARG A 73 -1.45 -12.30 -3.85
N ILE A 74 -1.61 -10.98 -3.92
CA ILE A 74 -1.32 -10.07 -2.82
C ILE A 74 -2.40 -10.20 -1.77
N LEU A 75 -2.00 -10.46 -0.52
CA LEU A 75 -2.93 -10.53 0.60
C LEU A 75 -3.41 -9.13 0.98
N VAL A 76 -4.72 -8.89 1.00
CA VAL A 76 -5.31 -7.66 1.52
C VAL A 76 -5.98 -7.97 2.85
N THR A 77 -5.57 -7.27 3.91
CA THR A 77 -6.09 -7.52 5.27
C THR A 77 -6.21 -6.22 6.07
N SER A 78 -7.16 -6.18 7.00
CA SER A 78 -7.24 -5.12 8.01
C SER A 78 -6.63 -5.53 9.36
N SER A 79 -5.97 -6.68 9.42
CA SER A 79 -5.40 -7.24 10.65
C SER A 79 -3.91 -6.93 10.72
N THR A 80 -3.53 -6.07 11.66
CA THR A 80 -2.11 -5.77 11.95
C THR A 80 -1.38 -7.01 12.46
N THR A 81 -2.05 -7.90 13.18
CA THR A 81 -1.47 -9.15 13.69
C THR A 81 -1.14 -10.14 12.57
N VAL A 82 -1.91 -10.16 11.49
CA VAL A 82 -1.59 -10.93 10.28
C VAL A 82 -0.36 -10.34 9.58
N CYS A 83 -0.34 -9.02 9.33
CA CYS A 83 0.79 -8.37 8.65
C CYS A 83 2.12 -8.43 9.42
N ARG A 84 2.09 -8.52 10.75
CA ARG A 84 3.30 -8.57 11.59
C ARG A 84 3.96 -9.94 11.66
N ARG A 85 3.34 -10.99 11.12
CA ARG A 85 3.93 -12.33 11.14
C ARG A 85 5.15 -12.39 10.23
N ALA A 86 6.23 -13.02 10.71
CA ALA A 86 7.47 -13.17 9.95
C ALA A 86 7.26 -13.92 8.61
N ASN A 87 6.31 -14.85 8.57
CA ASN A 87 5.94 -15.59 7.37
C ASN A 87 4.78 -14.94 6.59
N CYS A 88 4.48 -13.65 6.78
CA CYS A 88 3.46 -12.97 5.99
C CYS A 88 3.93 -12.87 4.52
N PRO A 89 3.12 -13.32 3.53
CA PRO A 89 3.42 -13.07 2.12
C PRO A 89 3.27 -11.58 1.80
N GLU A 90 3.57 -11.20 0.56
CA GLU A 90 3.29 -9.85 0.07
C GLU A 90 1.85 -9.46 0.39
N SER A 91 1.70 -8.37 1.13
CA SER A 91 0.43 -7.96 1.67
C SER A 91 0.24 -6.45 1.68
N PHE A 92 -1.02 -6.04 1.65
CA PHE A 92 -1.45 -4.67 1.74
C PHE A 92 -2.42 -4.51 2.92
N PHE A 93 -2.03 -3.67 3.87
CA PHE A 93 -2.85 -3.35 5.02
C PHE A 93 -3.87 -2.27 4.68
N VAL A 94 -5.14 -2.55 4.89
CA VAL A 94 -6.23 -1.58 4.78
C VAL A 94 -6.76 -1.19 6.16
N ARG A 95 -6.92 0.11 6.40
CA ARG A 95 -7.64 0.58 7.59
C ARG A 95 -9.13 0.47 7.36
N PRO A 96 -9.89 -0.22 8.22
CA PRO A 96 -11.33 -0.28 8.08
C PRO A 96 -11.96 1.06 8.44
N GLY A 97 -12.92 1.52 7.64
CA GLY A 97 -13.84 2.57 8.05
C GLY A 97 -14.88 2.96 7.01
N LYS A 98 -15.41 4.19 7.11
CA LYS A 98 -16.61 4.64 6.37
C LYS A 98 -16.40 4.64 4.84
N MET A 99 -17.48 4.83 4.08
CA MET A 99 -17.45 4.76 2.61
C MET A 99 -16.41 5.67 1.94
N GLY A 100 -16.12 6.86 2.48
CA GLY A 100 -15.03 7.71 1.98
C GLY A 100 -13.63 7.10 2.14
N GLN A 101 -13.43 6.26 3.15
CA GLN A 101 -12.17 5.54 3.34
C GLN A 101 -12.01 4.37 2.36
N MET A 102 -13.11 3.82 1.83
CA MET A 102 -13.06 2.76 0.82
C MET A 102 -12.51 3.26 -0.51
N GLU A 103 -12.87 4.47 -0.94
CA GLU A 103 -12.36 5.08 -2.18
C GLU A 103 -10.86 5.33 -2.08
N THR A 104 -10.41 5.89 -0.94
CA THR A 104 -9.00 6.05 -0.62
C THR A 104 -8.28 4.71 -0.60
N CYS A 105 -8.82 3.69 0.09
CA CYS A 105 -8.20 2.37 0.15
C CYS A 105 -8.05 1.74 -1.24
N LEU A 106 -9.09 1.78 -2.07
CA LEU A 106 -9.03 1.28 -3.45
C LEU A 106 -8.00 2.06 -4.29
N THR A 107 -8.02 3.39 -4.19
CA THR A 107 -7.08 4.24 -4.93
C THR A 107 -5.64 3.94 -4.54
N THR A 108 -5.33 3.90 -3.24
CA THR A 108 -3.99 3.60 -2.75
C THR A 108 -3.56 2.18 -3.14
N LEU A 109 -4.42 1.17 -2.91
CA LEU A 109 -4.13 -0.23 -3.26
C LEU A 109 -3.80 -0.37 -4.75
N LEU A 110 -4.69 0.08 -5.63
CA LEU A 110 -4.52 -0.08 -7.08
C LEU A 110 -3.35 0.73 -7.63
N ASN A 111 -3.03 1.87 -7.02
CA ASN A 111 -1.86 2.68 -7.40
C ASN A 111 -0.55 2.06 -6.94
N CYS A 112 -0.49 1.53 -5.71
CA CYS A 112 0.69 0.83 -5.19
C CYS A 112 1.09 -0.34 -6.08
N TYR A 113 0.10 -1.04 -6.65
CA TYR A 113 0.33 -2.20 -7.52
C TYR A 113 0.21 -1.90 -9.02
N GLY A 114 0.06 -0.64 -9.42
CA GLY A 114 0.01 -0.23 -10.83
C GLY A 114 -1.16 -0.82 -11.64
N VAL A 115 -2.24 -1.27 -10.99
CA VAL A 115 -3.37 -1.98 -11.63
C VAL A 115 -4.21 -1.03 -12.46
N ARG A 116 -4.13 -1.11 -13.79
CA ARG A 116 -4.92 -0.25 -14.67
C ARG A 116 -6.36 -0.70 -14.72
N LEU A 117 -7.28 0.25 -14.59
CA LEU A 117 -8.70 -0.01 -14.75
C LEU A 117 -9.11 0.35 -16.18
N GLU A 118 -9.97 -0.47 -16.76
CA GLU A 118 -10.60 -0.21 -18.06
C GLU A 118 -12.10 0.02 -17.82
N GLU A 119 -12.67 1.08 -18.38
CA GLU A 119 -14.08 1.44 -18.11
C GLU A 119 -15.05 0.37 -18.64
N ASP A 120 -14.70 -0.34 -19.71
CA ASP A 120 -15.46 -1.44 -20.29
C ASP A 120 -15.44 -2.71 -19.43
N MET A 121 -14.48 -2.84 -18.51
CA MET A 121 -14.42 -3.92 -17.52
C MET A 121 -15.30 -3.67 -16.28
N ILE A 122 -15.93 -2.49 -16.16
CA ILE A 122 -16.85 -2.20 -15.07
C ILE A 122 -18.09 -3.09 -15.19
N LEU A 123 -18.38 -3.83 -14.12
CA LEU A 123 -19.47 -4.81 -14.01
C LEU A 123 -19.35 -6.02 -14.96
N SER A 124 -18.17 -6.32 -15.51
CA SER A 124 -17.94 -7.55 -16.31
C SER A 124 -17.67 -8.79 -15.46
N MET A 125 -17.40 -8.62 -14.16
CA MET A 125 -17.10 -9.71 -13.22
C MET A 125 -18.16 -9.84 -12.13
N CYS A 126 -18.35 -11.07 -11.68
CA CYS A 126 -19.27 -11.41 -10.61
C CYS A 126 -18.82 -10.80 -9.30
N GLY A 127 -19.61 -9.88 -8.74
CA GLY A 127 -19.32 -9.32 -7.41
C GLY A 127 -19.29 -10.38 -6.29
N LYS A 128 -19.98 -11.52 -6.48
CA LYS A 128 -20.08 -12.61 -5.49
C LYS A 128 -18.85 -13.52 -5.49
N CYS A 129 -18.45 -14.07 -6.63
CA CYS A 129 -17.34 -15.04 -6.71
C CYS A 129 -16.10 -14.52 -7.44
N GLY A 130 -16.22 -13.45 -8.24
CA GLY A 130 -15.12 -12.90 -9.02
C GLY A 130 -14.87 -13.59 -10.35
N GLU A 131 -15.76 -14.47 -10.81
CA GLU A 131 -15.70 -15.06 -12.16
C GLU A 131 -16.38 -14.16 -13.20
N ALA A 132 -16.05 -14.35 -14.48
CA ALA A 132 -16.66 -13.58 -15.57
C ALA A 132 -18.19 -13.72 -15.62
N ILE A 133 -18.85 -12.63 -16.04
CA ILE A 133 -20.28 -12.58 -16.33
C ILE A 133 -20.46 -12.58 -17.86
N GLU A 134 -21.34 -13.45 -18.36
CA GLU A 134 -21.61 -13.62 -19.78
C GLU A 134 -23.06 -13.24 -20.11
N ARG A 135 -23.25 -12.68 -21.30
CA ARG A 135 -24.58 -12.39 -21.87
C ARG A 135 -25.29 -13.72 -22.17
N ARG A 136 -26.53 -13.87 -21.68
CA ARG A 136 -27.35 -15.08 -21.87
C ARG A 136 -28.55 -14.88 -22.80
N GLY A 137 -28.92 -13.63 -23.09
CA GLY A 137 -30.06 -13.29 -23.94
C GLY A 137 -31.04 -12.32 -23.26
N GLU A 138 -32.29 -12.34 -23.67
CA GLU A 138 -33.39 -11.57 -23.08
C GLU A 138 -34.21 -12.44 -22.11
N GLY A 139 -35.02 -11.82 -21.25
CA GLY A 139 -35.87 -12.52 -20.26
C GLY A 139 -35.73 -11.99 -18.83
N GLY A 140 -35.02 -10.89 -18.62
CA GLY A 140 -35.02 -10.16 -17.36
C GLY A 140 -36.34 -9.39 -17.17
N PRO A 141 -36.57 -8.79 -15.99
CA PRO A 141 -37.75 -7.97 -15.77
C PRO A 141 -37.91 -6.90 -16.85
N LYS A 142 -39.08 -6.86 -17.51
CA LYS A 142 -39.38 -6.00 -18.68
C LYS A 142 -38.49 -6.31 -19.89
N ASP A 143 -38.29 -7.60 -20.18
CA ASP A 143 -37.48 -8.12 -21.28
C ASP A 143 -36.07 -7.51 -21.34
N THR A 144 -35.51 -7.26 -20.16
CA THR A 144 -34.16 -6.74 -20.06
C THR A 144 -33.14 -7.80 -20.36
N GLU A 145 -31.97 -7.35 -20.80
CA GLU A 145 -30.84 -8.22 -21.05
C GLU A 145 -30.41 -8.95 -19.79
N LEU A 146 -30.26 -10.27 -19.91
CA LEU A 146 -29.80 -11.16 -18.87
C LEU A 146 -28.33 -11.49 -19.02
N PHE A 147 -27.66 -11.47 -17.89
CA PHE A 147 -26.28 -11.89 -17.76
C PHE A 147 -26.17 -12.95 -16.68
N THR A 148 -25.27 -13.92 -16.86
CA THR A 148 -25.07 -15.01 -15.89
C THR A 148 -23.59 -15.20 -15.59
N CYS A 149 -23.26 -15.42 -14.33
CA CYS A 149 -21.90 -15.74 -13.92
C CYS A 149 -21.56 -17.20 -14.26
N GLY A 150 -20.44 -17.42 -14.96
CA GLY A 150 -19.96 -18.77 -15.30
C GLY A 150 -19.49 -19.61 -14.11
N GLY A 151 -19.16 -18.98 -12.97
CA GLY A 151 -18.68 -19.68 -11.77
C GLY A 151 -19.81 -20.08 -10.80
N CYS A 152 -20.60 -19.11 -10.35
CA CYS A 152 -21.64 -19.35 -9.32
C CYS A 152 -23.08 -19.39 -9.85
N GLY A 153 -23.28 -19.22 -11.16
CA GLY A 153 -24.60 -19.24 -11.80
C GLY A 153 -25.49 -18.03 -11.46
N TRP A 154 -24.97 -17.03 -10.74
CA TRP A 154 -25.77 -15.86 -10.36
C TRP A 154 -26.22 -15.08 -11.60
N VAL A 155 -27.50 -14.70 -11.62
CA VAL A 155 -28.12 -13.96 -12.72
C VAL A 155 -28.15 -12.46 -12.40
N TYR A 156 -27.78 -11.65 -13.37
CA TYR A 156 -27.78 -10.20 -13.33
C TYR A 156 -28.61 -9.64 -14.49
N TRP A 157 -29.19 -8.46 -14.29
CA TRP A 157 -29.88 -7.71 -15.31
C TRP A 157 -29.74 -6.22 -15.00
N GLU A 158 -29.84 -5.39 -16.02
CA GLU A 158 -29.88 -3.95 -15.82
C GLU A 158 -31.31 -3.50 -15.50
N SER A 159 -31.47 -2.83 -14.37
CA SER A 159 -32.74 -2.19 -14.03
C SER A 159 -33.03 -1.03 -14.97
N THR A 160 -34.15 -1.13 -15.69
CA THR A 160 -34.76 -0.02 -16.45
C THR A 160 -35.23 1.13 -15.55
N SER A 161 -35.46 0.86 -14.26
CA SER A 161 -35.70 1.93 -13.28
C SER A 161 -34.39 2.60 -12.89
N GLY A 162 -34.33 3.94 -12.89
CA GLY A 162 -33.15 4.70 -12.46
C GLY A 162 -32.77 4.54 -10.97
N LYS A 163 -33.50 3.70 -10.22
CA LYS A 163 -33.36 3.45 -8.77
C LYS A 163 -32.93 2.00 -8.43
N GLY A 164 -32.75 1.12 -9.42
CA GLY A 164 -32.40 -0.28 -9.19
C GLY A 164 -31.01 -0.49 -8.59
N SER A 165 -30.77 -1.69 -8.06
CA SER A 165 -29.49 -2.10 -7.46
C SER A 165 -28.34 -2.07 -8.48
N SER A 166 -28.57 -2.51 -9.71
CA SER A 166 -27.58 -2.46 -10.80
C SER A 166 -27.16 -1.01 -11.13
N VAL A 167 -28.12 -0.09 -11.19
CA VAL A 167 -27.87 1.34 -11.45
C VAL A 167 -27.07 1.96 -10.32
N LYS A 168 -27.40 1.65 -9.06
CA LYS A 168 -26.63 2.10 -7.89
C LYS A 168 -25.20 1.56 -7.92
N ALA A 169 -25.04 0.28 -8.24
CA ALA A 169 -23.73 -0.36 -8.36
C ALA A 169 -22.90 0.27 -9.48
N ARG A 170 -23.48 0.49 -10.66
CA ARG A 170 -22.84 1.16 -11.81
C ARG A 170 -22.41 2.59 -11.47
N LYS A 171 -23.29 3.39 -10.85
CA LYS A 171 -22.96 4.76 -10.41
C LYS A 171 -21.79 4.77 -9.44
N LEU A 172 -21.79 3.88 -8.44
CA LEU A 172 -20.71 3.80 -7.47
C LEU A 172 -19.41 3.29 -8.09
N ALA A 173 -19.46 2.26 -8.95
CA ALA A 173 -18.29 1.76 -9.67
C ALA A 173 -17.66 2.86 -10.56
N LYS A 174 -18.48 3.62 -11.29
CA LYS A 174 -18.00 4.78 -12.08
C LYS A 174 -17.37 5.87 -11.21
N ARG A 175 -17.94 6.15 -10.03
CA ARG A 175 -17.35 7.11 -9.09
C ARG A 175 -15.99 6.63 -8.58
N LEU A 176 -15.89 5.34 -8.23
CA LEU A 176 -14.64 4.72 -7.78
C LEU A 176 -13.57 4.73 -8.89
N TYR A 177 -13.94 4.36 -10.11
CA TYR A 177 -13.06 4.45 -11.28
C TYR A 177 -12.48 5.86 -11.45
N LYS A 178 -13.34 6.89 -11.43
CA LYS A 178 -12.91 8.30 -11.52
C LYS A 178 -11.97 8.68 -10.37
N ALA A 179 -12.27 8.27 -9.14
CA ALA A 179 -11.42 8.56 -7.99
C ALA A 179 -10.02 7.94 -8.14
N VAL A 180 -9.93 6.70 -8.63
CA VAL A 180 -8.66 6.01 -8.89
C VAL A 180 -7.84 6.75 -9.96
N GLU A 181 -8.47 7.10 -11.08
CA GLU A 181 -7.81 7.81 -12.18
C GLU A 181 -7.37 9.23 -11.80
N GLU A 182 -8.18 9.95 -11.02
CA GLU A 182 -7.79 11.24 -10.44
C GLU A 182 -6.61 11.11 -9.48
N GLY A 183 -6.61 10.08 -8.63
CA GLY A 183 -5.51 9.77 -7.72
C GLY A 183 -4.19 9.54 -8.46
N ARG A 184 -4.24 8.82 -9.59
CA ARG A 184 -3.08 8.60 -10.47
C ARG A 184 -2.58 9.87 -11.11
N ARG A 185 -3.49 10.69 -11.64
CA ARG A 185 -3.14 11.98 -12.24
C ARG A 185 -2.43 12.87 -11.22
N LYS A 186 -2.92 12.91 -9.98
CA LYS A 186 -2.31 13.67 -8.88
C LYS A 186 -0.92 13.13 -8.52
N ALA A 187 -0.78 11.82 -8.35
CA ALA A 187 0.52 11.19 -8.08
C ALA A 187 1.53 11.47 -9.20
N GLY A 188 1.13 11.32 -10.47
CA GLY A 188 1.99 11.64 -11.61
C GLY A 188 2.30 13.13 -11.75
N ALA A 189 1.37 14.02 -11.39
CA ALA A 189 1.63 15.46 -11.34
C ALA A 189 2.61 15.83 -10.23
N GLU A 190 2.55 15.15 -9.08
CA GLU A 190 3.50 15.33 -7.98
C GLU A 190 4.89 14.86 -8.38
N VAL A 191 5.01 13.68 -9.02
CA VAL A 191 6.29 13.19 -9.57
C VAL A 191 6.86 14.18 -10.59
N ARG A 192 6.06 14.63 -11.58
CA ARG A 192 6.49 15.63 -12.56
C ARG A 192 6.85 16.98 -11.93
N ARG A 193 6.17 17.38 -10.86
CA ARG A 193 6.50 18.60 -10.11
C ARG A 193 7.83 18.46 -9.39
N ARG A 194 8.10 17.30 -8.77
CA ARG A 194 9.39 16.98 -8.15
C ARG A 194 10.51 16.94 -9.19
N GLU A 195 10.28 16.32 -10.34
CA GLU A 195 11.23 16.27 -11.46
C GLU A 195 11.49 17.65 -12.07
N ARG A 196 10.45 18.47 -12.28
CA ARG A 196 10.60 19.85 -12.78
C ARG A 196 11.36 20.71 -11.77
N CYS A 197 11.06 20.59 -10.49
CA CYS A 197 11.80 21.30 -9.44
C CYS A 197 13.27 20.84 -9.38
N SER A 198 13.53 19.55 -9.64
CA SER A 198 14.89 19.01 -9.76
C SER A 198 15.62 19.49 -11.03
N ASN A 199 14.91 19.66 -12.15
CA ASN A 199 15.48 20.13 -13.42
C ASN A 199 15.68 21.66 -13.47
N GLU A 200 14.78 22.46 -12.89
CA GLU A 200 14.97 23.91 -12.71
C GLU A 200 16.14 24.19 -11.77
N PHE A 201 16.41 23.32 -10.79
CA PHE A 201 17.60 23.39 -9.94
C PHE A 201 18.90 23.10 -10.71
N ARG A 202 18.85 22.34 -11.82
CA ARG A 202 20.01 22.12 -12.71
C ARG A 202 20.22 23.26 -13.72
N GLY A 203 19.18 24.01 -14.07
CA GLY A 203 19.25 25.10 -15.05
C GLY A 203 19.89 26.41 -14.56
N GLY A 204 20.24 26.50 -13.27
CA GLY A 204 20.79 27.72 -12.64
C GLY A 204 22.26 27.65 -12.22
N LEU A 205 22.95 26.52 -12.41
CA LEU A 205 24.36 26.39 -12.08
C LEU A 205 25.21 26.71 -13.31
N LYS A 206 25.53 28.00 -13.48
CA LYS A 206 26.73 28.40 -14.23
C LYS A 206 27.94 27.85 -13.49
N ASP A 207 28.73 27.07 -14.22
CA ASP A 207 30.13 26.74 -13.96
C ASP A 207 30.51 26.55 -12.48
N CYS A 208 30.02 25.47 -11.89
CA CYS A 208 30.79 24.82 -10.83
C CYS A 208 31.33 23.51 -11.39
N ASP A 209 32.64 23.47 -11.59
CA ASP A 209 33.41 22.27 -11.87
C ASP A 209 33.12 21.23 -10.78
N CYS A 210 32.23 20.29 -11.08
CA CYS A 210 31.77 19.28 -10.14
C CYS A 210 32.00 17.85 -10.66
N THR A 211 33.10 17.63 -11.39
CA THR A 211 33.62 16.28 -11.67
C THR A 211 34.18 15.55 -10.43
N ALA A 212 33.83 15.96 -9.20
CA ALA A 212 34.36 15.37 -7.98
C ALA A 212 33.34 14.73 -7.02
N GLN A 213 32.02 14.77 -7.26
CA GLN A 213 31.06 14.26 -6.26
C GLN A 213 29.82 13.55 -6.86
N GLU A 214 30.01 12.55 -7.72
CA GLU A 214 28.90 11.68 -8.19
C GLU A 214 28.46 10.60 -7.20
N GLY A 215 28.99 10.54 -5.97
CA GLY A 215 28.52 9.59 -4.96
C GLY A 215 28.02 10.30 -3.71
N ARG A 216 26.68 10.47 -3.56
CA ARG A 216 25.91 10.61 -2.28
C ARG A 216 24.65 11.50 -2.37
N ARG A 217 23.63 11.16 -3.17
CA ARG A 217 22.30 11.82 -3.02
C ARG A 217 21.07 10.90 -3.02
N GLY A 218 21.25 9.57 -3.08
CA GLY A 218 20.13 8.62 -3.18
C GLY A 218 19.74 7.87 -1.90
N GLU A 219 20.57 7.81 -0.86
CA GLU A 219 20.41 6.79 0.21
C GLU A 219 19.97 7.32 1.60
N TYR A 220 19.81 8.63 1.80
CA TYR A 220 19.73 9.20 3.15
C TYR A 220 18.34 9.16 3.82
N TRP A 221 17.27 8.78 3.13
CA TRP A 221 15.90 8.92 3.68
C TRP A 221 15.36 7.65 4.36
N LEU A 222 16.08 6.52 4.32
CA LEU A 222 15.67 5.24 4.93
C LEU A 222 16.72 4.60 5.83
N ARG A 223 17.86 5.25 6.08
CA ARG A 223 18.86 4.78 7.04
C ARG A 223 18.45 5.25 8.44
N TYR A 224 18.00 4.30 9.25
CA TYR A 224 17.85 4.47 10.69
C TYR A 224 19.09 3.90 11.38
N GLU A 225 19.68 4.68 12.27
CA GLU A 225 20.81 4.28 13.09
C GLU A 225 20.40 4.25 14.56
N SER A 226 20.88 3.28 15.32
CA SER A 226 20.64 3.23 16.76
C SER A 226 21.42 4.35 17.44
N ALA A 227 20.75 5.14 18.26
CA ALA A 227 21.37 6.21 19.04
C ALA A 227 22.55 5.72 19.89
N PHE A 228 22.44 4.52 20.45
CA PHE A 228 23.50 3.94 21.27
C PHE A 228 24.67 3.46 20.42
N THR A 229 24.40 2.77 19.32
CA THR A 229 25.47 2.38 18.39
C THR A 229 26.17 3.60 17.78
N THR A 230 25.43 4.67 17.46
CA THR A 230 25.99 5.92 16.92
C THR A 230 26.90 6.63 17.93
N VAL A 231 26.53 6.69 19.21
CA VAL A 231 27.30 7.41 20.25
C VAL A 231 28.40 6.54 20.87
N HIS A 232 28.12 5.27 21.15
CA HIS A 232 28.97 4.37 21.94
C HIS A 232 29.63 3.26 21.12
N GLY A 233 29.26 3.10 19.84
CA GLY A 233 29.74 2.01 18.98
C GLY A 233 29.14 0.64 19.32
N ARG A 234 28.24 0.57 20.30
CA ARG A 234 27.55 -0.66 20.73
C ARG A 234 26.22 -0.33 21.40
N GLU A 235 25.34 -1.33 21.46
CA GLU A 235 24.14 -1.27 22.28
C GLU A 235 24.47 -1.38 23.78
N PRO A 236 23.61 -0.88 24.68
CA PRO A 236 23.79 -1.07 26.11
C PRO A 236 23.79 -2.55 26.46
N GLU A 237 24.38 -2.90 27.61
CA GLU A 237 24.45 -4.29 28.08
C GLU A 237 23.05 -4.82 28.43
N TYR A 238 22.21 -3.95 29.01
CA TYR A 238 20.82 -4.25 29.31
C TYR A 238 19.97 -2.99 29.42
N THR A 239 18.70 -3.14 29.08
CA THR A 239 17.65 -2.15 29.36
C THR A 239 16.48 -2.77 30.13
N ASN A 240 16.48 -4.10 30.31
CA ASN A 240 15.51 -4.82 31.13
C ASN A 240 16.24 -5.77 32.08
N VAL A 241 15.77 -5.80 33.34
CA VAL A 241 16.19 -6.74 34.37
C VAL A 241 14.94 -7.31 35.05
N ASN A 242 14.63 -8.58 34.77
CA ASN A 242 13.48 -9.25 35.35
C ASN A 242 13.85 -10.66 35.82
N GLY A 243 13.98 -10.83 37.14
CA GLY A 243 14.47 -12.06 37.75
C GLY A 243 15.86 -12.42 37.21
N ASP A 244 15.95 -13.57 36.53
CA ASP A 244 17.20 -14.07 35.95
C ASP A 244 17.49 -13.53 34.54
N PHE A 245 16.53 -12.81 33.92
CA PHE A 245 16.71 -12.25 32.60
C PHE A 245 17.30 -10.84 32.68
N LYS A 246 18.40 -10.62 31.96
CA LYS A 246 19.10 -9.34 31.80
C LYS A 246 19.45 -9.15 30.33
N GLY A 247 18.91 -8.13 29.68
CA GLY A 247 19.17 -7.91 28.25
C GLY A 247 18.63 -6.59 27.70
N THR A 248 19.03 -6.28 26.47
CA THR A 248 18.68 -5.03 25.78
C THR A 248 17.46 -5.22 24.88
N LEU A 249 16.36 -4.60 25.28
CA LEU A 249 15.06 -4.69 24.59
C LEU A 249 14.56 -3.33 24.11
N ASP A 250 15.15 -2.23 24.57
CA ASP A 250 14.73 -0.87 24.31
C ASP A 250 15.76 -0.12 23.46
N TYR A 251 15.31 0.46 22.36
CA TYR A 251 16.17 1.10 21.35
C TYR A 251 15.60 2.44 20.93
N ILE A 252 16.47 3.41 20.66
CA ILE A 252 16.12 4.69 20.02
C ILE A 252 16.77 4.71 18.65
N PHE A 253 15.97 4.69 17.59
CA PHE A 253 16.46 4.79 16.21
C PHE A 253 16.25 6.21 15.67
N VAL A 254 17.29 6.77 15.06
CA VAL A 254 17.29 8.12 14.50
C VAL A 254 17.65 8.06 13.02
N GLY A 255 16.99 8.88 12.19
CA GLY A 255 17.20 8.90 10.74
C GLY A 255 16.94 10.27 10.14
N GLY A 256 17.28 10.42 8.86
CA GLY A 256 17.17 11.70 8.14
C GLY A 256 18.29 12.67 8.49
N THR A 257 17.97 13.94 8.80
CA THR A 257 18.96 14.98 9.16
C THR A 257 19.21 15.10 10.66
N ALA A 258 18.58 14.22 11.44
CA ALA A 258 18.76 14.15 12.88
C ALA A 258 20.08 13.43 13.20
N LYS A 259 20.94 14.08 14.00
CA LYS A 259 22.20 13.55 14.51
C LYS A 259 22.09 13.35 16.01
N VAL A 260 22.43 12.16 16.47
CA VAL A 260 22.47 11.84 17.90
C VAL A 260 23.73 12.44 18.49
N THR A 261 23.58 13.32 19.48
CA THR A 261 24.68 14.00 20.17
C THR A 261 25.03 13.33 21.50
N ALA A 262 24.06 12.68 22.14
CA ALA A 262 24.27 11.88 23.35
C ALA A 262 23.24 10.76 23.43
N ALA A 263 23.60 9.66 24.07
CA ALA A 263 22.70 8.57 24.41
C ALA A 263 23.11 8.02 25.78
N GLU A 264 22.15 7.76 26.67
CA GLU A 264 22.43 7.20 28.00
C GLU A 264 21.30 6.26 28.45
N VAL A 265 21.69 5.19 29.14
CA VAL A 265 20.75 4.42 29.96
C VAL A 265 20.73 5.09 31.31
N ILE A 266 19.57 5.57 31.72
CA ILE A 266 19.39 6.13 33.06
C ILE A 266 19.27 4.95 34.00
N GLU A 267 20.41 4.57 34.59
CA GLU A 267 20.49 3.50 35.55
C GLU A 267 19.72 3.86 36.82
N THR A 268 18.94 2.88 37.28
CA THR A 268 18.18 2.99 38.51
C THR A 268 19.12 2.78 39.68
N VAL A 269 19.13 3.73 40.62
CA VAL A 269 19.71 3.46 41.94
C VAL A 269 18.91 2.31 42.54
N VAL A 270 19.53 1.14 42.70
CA VAL A 270 18.91 -0.01 43.35
C VAL A 270 18.49 0.42 44.75
N GLY A 271 17.17 0.51 44.98
CA GLY A 271 16.55 0.99 46.23
C GLY A 271 15.74 2.30 46.13
N GLY A 272 15.78 3.00 45.00
CA GLY A 272 15.10 4.30 44.82
C GLY A 272 13.83 4.26 43.95
N GLY A 273 12.78 3.55 44.37
CA GLY A 273 11.40 3.80 43.91
C GLY A 273 11.08 3.72 42.40
N TRP A 274 11.92 3.08 41.58
CA TRP A 274 11.65 2.97 40.15
C TRP A 274 10.50 1.99 39.85
N PRO A 275 9.47 2.37 39.07
CA PRO A 275 8.24 1.60 38.93
C PRO A 275 8.29 0.48 37.87
N SER A 276 9.45 0.23 37.25
CA SER A 276 9.57 -0.63 36.06
C SER A 276 10.76 -1.58 36.15
N ASP A 277 10.66 -2.75 35.53
CA ASP A 277 11.77 -3.68 35.27
C ASP A 277 12.61 -3.25 34.04
N HIS A 278 12.20 -2.18 33.36
CA HIS A 278 12.96 -1.52 32.29
C HIS A 278 13.67 -0.24 32.77
N SER A 279 14.93 -0.07 32.36
CA SER A 279 15.70 1.17 32.47
C SER A 279 15.25 2.17 31.39
N MET A 280 15.24 3.46 31.73
CA MET A 280 14.91 4.49 30.75
C MET A 280 16.10 4.73 29.82
N VAL A 281 15.86 4.62 28.52
CA VAL A 281 16.80 5.05 27.50
C VAL A 281 16.53 6.50 27.11
N LYS A 282 17.58 7.32 27.07
CA LYS A 282 17.52 8.75 26.69
C LYS A 282 18.51 9.01 25.56
N ALA A 283 18.10 9.81 24.58
CA ALA A 283 18.97 10.31 23.53
C ALA A 283 18.75 11.81 23.31
N GLU A 284 19.84 12.55 23.13
CA GLU A 284 19.82 13.94 22.69
C GLU A 284 20.10 13.98 21.19
N VAL A 285 19.26 14.71 20.47
CA VAL A 285 19.26 14.73 19.02
C VAL A 285 19.31 16.17 18.55
N SER A 286 20.32 16.50 17.75
CA SER A 286 20.37 17.76 17.00
C SER A 286 19.77 17.52 15.62
N VAL A 287 18.86 18.38 15.21
CA VAL A 287 18.32 18.35 13.84
C VAL A 287 19.03 19.46 13.09
N GLU A 288 19.85 19.10 12.10
CA GLU A 288 20.33 20.10 11.16
C GLU A 288 19.16 20.53 10.29
N GLU A 289 18.84 21.83 10.34
CA GLU A 289 17.96 22.43 9.36
C GLU A 289 18.58 22.22 7.99
N LEU A 290 17.85 21.53 7.11
CA LEU A 290 18.23 21.51 5.70
C LEU A 290 18.34 22.97 5.26
N PRO A 291 19.43 23.37 4.58
CA PRO A 291 19.55 24.74 4.10
C PRO A 291 18.32 25.02 3.25
N VAL A 292 17.49 25.94 3.75
CA VAL A 292 16.36 26.47 3.00
C VAL A 292 16.95 27.29 1.87
N GLY A 293 17.33 26.61 0.78
CA GLY A 293 17.51 27.29 -0.50
C GLY A 293 16.22 28.05 -0.74
N ARG A 294 16.31 29.39 -0.83
CA ARG A 294 15.17 30.32 -0.87
C ARG A 294 14.05 29.83 -1.79
N ALA A 295 13.11 29.08 -1.25
CA ALA A 295 11.78 29.01 -1.81
C ALA A 295 11.17 30.36 -1.46
N GLY A 296 11.09 31.26 -2.44
CA GLY A 296 10.40 32.52 -2.32
C GLY A 296 8.93 32.28 -1.98
N PHE A 297 8.63 32.05 -0.70
CA PHE A 297 7.29 32.23 -0.16
C PHE A 297 7.08 33.74 -0.03
N SER A 298 6.70 34.38 -1.13
CA SER A 298 6.08 35.69 -1.04
C SER A 298 4.76 35.52 -0.30
N ARG A 299 4.69 36.03 0.92
CA ARG A 299 3.44 36.31 1.63
C ARG A 299 2.54 37.14 0.72
N THR A 300 1.33 36.64 0.43
CA THR A 300 0.07 37.35 0.07
C THR A 300 -0.85 36.31 -0.60
N ARG A 301 -2.14 36.13 -0.32
CA ARG A 301 -3.16 36.77 0.52
C ARG A 301 -4.12 35.67 1.01
N SER A 302 -4.80 35.98 2.11
CA SER A 302 -6.03 35.35 2.64
C SER A 302 -6.89 34.61 1.62
N CYS A 303 -7.21 33.34 1.89
CA CYS A 303 -8.36 32.65 1.29
C CYS A 303 -9.26 32.18 2.45
N PRO A 304 -10.54 32.59 2.51
CA PRO A 304 -11.43 32.18 3.58
C PRO A 304 -11.79 30.71 3.42
N LEU A 305 -11.86 30.03 4.56
CA LEU A 305 -12.52 28.73 4.72
C LEU A 305 -13.95 28.84 4.18
N TRP A 306 -14.31 28.02 3.19
CA TRP A 306 -15.47 27.11 3.13
C TRP A 306 -15.26 26.11 1.97
#